data_AF-A0A2D1SPE9-F1
#
_entry.id   AF-A0A2D1SPE9-F1
#
_cell.length_a   1.000
_cell.length_b   1.000
_cell.length_c   1.000
_cell.angle_alpha   90.00
_cell.angle_beta   90.00
_cell.angle_gamma   90.00
#
_symmetry.space_group_name_H-M   'P 1'
#
loop_
_entity.id
_entity.type
_entity.pdbx_description
1 polymer ?
#
loop_
_entity_poly.entity_id
_entity_poly.type
_entity_poly.pdbx_seq_one_letter_code
_entity_poly.pdbx_strand_id
1 'polypeptide(L)' 'MNAFKRLAEVMMEKYGIYVPLSEVGYETVFLYKEEMDEQLVPAGVVDYLEGPMETESASYIDENEDKHLMIGG' A
#
# COMPACT_ATOMS: atom_id res chain seq x y z
N MET A 1 -11.26 4.03 -3.13
CA MET A 1 -11.01 5.00 -2.03
C MET A 1 -9.51 5.23 -2.04
N ASN A 2 -9.07 6.45 -2.35
CA ASN A 2 -7.66 6.72 -2.69
C ASN A 2 -6.72 6.29 -1.54
N ALA A 3 -5.72 5.43 -1.85
CA ALA A 3 -4.76 4.91 -0.86
C ALA A 3 -4.13 6.02 0.00
N PHE A 4 -3.94 7.21 -0.59
CA PHE A 4 -3.48 8.44 0.06
C PHE A 4 -4.26 8.81 1.31
N LYS A 5 -5.59 8.85 1.22
CA LYS A 5 -6.45 9.21 2.36
C LYS A 5 -6.55 8.05 3.34
N ARG A 6 -6.59 6.82 2.82
CA ARG A 6 -6.77 5.64 3.64
C ARG A 6 -5.59 5.40 4.58
N LEU A 7 -4.38 5.73 4.16
CA LEU A 7 -3.20 5.69 5.04
C LEU A 7 -3.40 6.59 6.26
N ALA A 8 -3.75 7.86 6.06
CA ALA A 8 -3.93 8.80 7.18
C ALA A 8 -5.07 8.37 8.13
N GLU A 9 -6.17 7.85 7.59
CA GLU A 9 -7.29 7.31 8.38
C GLU A 9 -6.84 6.12 9.25
N VAL A 10 -6.16 5.13 8.66
CA VAL A 10 -5.71 3.92 9.37
C VAL A 10 -4.67 4.27 10.44
N MET A 11 -3.77 5.21 10.14
CA MET A 11 -2.76 5.68 11.10
C MET A 11 -3.41 6.33 12.32
N MET A 12 -4.44 7.15 12.11
CA MET A 12 -5.19 7.77 13.20
C MET A 12 -6.01 6.73 13.98
N GLU A 13 -6.76 5.86 13.28
CA GLU A 13 -7.69 4.91 13.90
C GLU A 13 -6.99 3.80 14.70
N LYS A 14 -5.87 3.28 14.18
CA LYS A 14 -5.19 2.11 14.77
C LYS A 14 -4.01 2.47 15.65
N TYR A 15 -3.32 3.56 15.33
CA TYR A 15 -2.06 3.92 15.98
C TYR A 15 -2.12 5.27 16.70
N GLY A 16 -3.19 6.05 16.53
CA GLY A 16 -3.32 7.38 17.12
C GLY A 16 -2.34 8.40 16.53
N ILE A 17 -1.80 8.13 15.34
CA ILE A 17 -0.80 8.95 14.67
C ILE A 17 -1.52 9.86 13.67
N TYR A 18 -1.36 11.17 13.85
CA TYR A 18 -1.82 12.14 12.87
C TYR A 18 -0.82 12.24 11.72
N VAL A 19 -1.29 11.99 10.50
CA VAL A 19 -0.48 12.06 9.29
C VAL A 19 -0.89 13.28 8.45
N PRO A 20 -0.04 14.30 8.31
CA PRO A 20 -0.30 15.40 7.39
C PRO A 20 -0.33 14.86 5.94
N LEU A 21 -1.43 15.09 5.23
CA LEU A 21 -1.56 14.63 3.84
C LEU A 21 -0.46 15.20 2.92
N SER A 22 0.12 16.36 3.24
CA SER A 22 1.25 16.93 2.50
C SER A 22 2.55 16.12 2.62
N GLU A 23 2.66 15.24 3.60
CA GLU A 23 3.84 14.39 3.84
C GLU A 23 3.65 12.96 3.33
N VAL A 24 2.45 12.62 2.83
CA VAL A 24 2.18 11.30 2.27
C VAL A 24 2.72 11.26 0.84
N GLY A 25 3.69 10.37 0.62
CA GLY A 25 4.13 10.02 -0.73
C GLY A 25 3.06 9.16 -1.41
N TYR A 26 2.67 9.51 -2.62
CA TYR A 26 1.67 8.79 -3.39
C TYR A 26 2.21 8.44 -4.78
N GLU A 27 2.07 7.18 -5.17
CA GLU A 27 2.54 6.68 -6.46
C GLU A 27 1.68 5.51 -6.95
N THR A 28 1.61 5.37 -8.27
CA THR A 28 1.06 4.18 -8.91
C THR A 28 2.15 3.12 -9.00
N VAL A 29 1.86 1.90 -8.55
CA VAL A 29 2.78 0.76 -8.57
C VAL A 29 2.17 -0.36 -9.39
N PHE A 30 2.97 -0.93 -10.29
CA PHE A 30 2.63 -2.13 -11.04
C PHE A 30 3.24 -3.34 -10.32
N LEU A 31 2.39 -4.25 -9.85
CA LEU A 31 2.82 -5.49 -9.21
C LEU A 31 2.81 -6.61 -10.23
N TYR A 32 3.98 -7.19 -10.49
CA TYR A 32 4.11 -8.33 -11.38
C TYR A 32 3.87 -9.63 -10.64
N LYS A 33 3.33 -10.64 -11.35
CA LYS A 33 3.12 -12.00 -10.83
C LYS A 33 4.37 -12.57 -10.14
N GLU A 34 5.54 -12.31 -10.72
CA GLU A 34 6.84 -12.80 -10.25
C GLU A 34 7.29 -12.17 -8.92
N GLU A 35 6.70 -11.03 -8.54
CA GLU A 35 7.00 -10.30 -7.30
C GLU A 35 6.01 -10.65 -6.18
N MET A 36 4.98 -11.44 -6.48
CA MET A 36 3.96 -11.80 -5.49
C MET A 36 4.45 -12.89 -4.54
N ASP A 37 4.30 -12.63 -3.25
CA ASP A 37 4.55 -13.64 -2.22
C ASP A 37 3.41 -14.68 -2.22
N GLU A 38 3.74 -15.91 -2.63
CA GLU A 38 2.80 -17.04 -2.69
C GLU A 38 2.23 -17.45 -1.32
N GLN A 39 2.87 -17.03 -0.21
CA GLN A 39 2.35 -17.22 1.15
C GLN A 39 1.20 -16.27 1.47
N LEU A 40 1.18 -15.09 0.83
CA LEU A 40 0.15 -14.05 1.02
C LEU A 40 -0.96 -14.15 -0.02
N VAL A 41 -0.61 -14.52 -1.25
CA VAL A 41 -1.57 -14.70 -2.35
C VAL A 41 -1.40 -16.11 -2.90
N PRO A 42 -2.43 -16.98 -2.81
CA PRO A 42 -2.30 -18.36 -3.28
C PRO A 42 -1.86 -18.42 -4.75
N ALA A 43 -0.93 -19.33 -5.08
CA ALA A 43 -0.41 -19.50 -6.44
C ALA A 43 -1.52 -19.66 -7.49
N GLY A 44 -2.61 -20.37 -7.13
CA GLY A 44 -3.77 -20.53 -7.99
C GLY A 44 -4.51 -19.22 -8.32
N VAL A 45 -4.35 -18.14 -7.55
CA VAL A 45 -4.87 -16.80 -7.89
C VAL A 45 -3.88 -16.06 -8.79
N VAL A 46 -2.59 -16.17 -8.45
CA VAL A 46 -1.47 -15.54 -9.17
C VAL A 46 -1.36 -16.08 -10.60
N ASP A 47 -1.69 -17.35 -10.84
CA ASP A 47 -1.71 -17.98 -12.16
C ASP A 47 -2.77 -17.44 -13.12
N TYR A 48 -3.84 -16.82 -12.61
CA TYR A 48 -4.89 -16.21 -13.44
C TYR A 48 -4.64 -14.73 -13.73
N LEU A 49 -3.53 -14.15 -13.27
CA LEU A 49 -3.19 -12.77 -13.60
C LEU A 49 -2.74 -12.66 -15.05
N GLU A 50 -3.53 -11.97 -15.87
CA GLU A 50 -3.26 -11.76 -17.30
C GLU A 50 -2.15 -10.72 -17.56
N GLY A 51 -1.71 -10.00 -16.53
CA GLY A 51 -0.68 -8.96 -16.62
C GLY A 51 -0.37 -8.34 -15.25
N PRO A 52 0.51 -7.33 -15.20
CA PRO A 52 0.80 -6.62 -13.96
C PRO A 52 -0.46 -5.94 -13.41
N MET A 53 -0.64 -6.04 -12.10
CA MET A 53 -1.73 -5.35 -11.41
C MET A 53 -1.33 -3.90 -11.17
N GLU A 54 -2.10 -2.97 -11.73
CA GLU A 54 -1.96 -1.56 -11.42
C GLU A 54 -2.60 -1.28 -10.05
N THR A 55 -1.83 -0.69 -9.15
CA THR A 55 -2.27 -0.37 -7.78
C THR A 55 -1.85 1.04 -7.39
N GLU A 56 -2.58 1.63 -6.47
CA GLU A 56 -2.19 2.86 -5.80
C GLU A 56 -1.40 2.52 -4.54
N SER A 57 -0.31 3.25 -4.29
CA SER A 57 0.40 3.16 -3.03
C SER A 57 0.51 4.52 -2.36
N ALA A 58 0.44 4.50 -1.03
CA ALA A 58 0.66 5.63 -0.17
C ALA A 58 1.71 5.25 0.89
N SER A 59 2.67 6.13 1.13
CA SER A 59 3.71 5.91 2.12
C SER A 59 3.90 7.11 3.03
N TYR A 60 4.32 6.83 4.27
CA TYR A 60 4.61 7.82 5.29
C TYR A 60 5.78 7.34 6.14
N ILE A 61 6.66 8.25 6.54
CA ILE A 61 7.73 7.98 7.50
C ILE A 61 7.39 8.78 8.76
N ASP A 62 7.26 8.11 9.89
CA ASP A 62 6.90 8.77 11.14
C ASP A 62 8.11 9.39 11.86
N GLU A 63 7.85 10.00 13.02
CA GLU A 63 8.87 10.67 13.83
C GLU A 63 9.96 9.72 14.38
N ASN A 64 9.70 8.41 14.39
CA ASN A 64 10.67 7.38 14.79
C ASN A 64 11.46 6.81 13.60
N GLU A 65 11.28 7.39 12.40
CA GLU A 65 11.82 6.89 11.13
C GLU A 65 11.21 5.55 10.68
N ASP A 66 10.08 5.14 11.25
CA ASP A 66 9.37 3.93 10.82
C ASP A 66 8.61 4.21 9.52
N LYS A 67 8.81 3.33 8.53
CA LYS A 67 8.15 3.42 7.23
C LYS A 67 6.83 2.67 7.22
N HIS A 68 5.76 3.40 6.94
CA HIS A 68 4.40 2.88 6.79
C HIS A 68 4.01 2.88 5.31
N LEU A 69 3.49 1.76 4.83
CA LEU A 69 3.06 1.59 3.44
C LEU A 69 1.63 1.06 3.39
N MET A 70 0.82 1.67 2.54
CA MET A 70 -0.52 1.22 2.19
C MET A 70 -0.59 1.01 0.69
N ILE A 71 -1.00 -0.19 0.26
CA ILE A 71 -1.27 -0.51 -1.13
C ILE A 71 -2.78 -0.76 -1.26
N GLY A 72 -3.41 -0.09 -2.22
CA GLY A 72 -4.84 -0.20 -2.50
C GLY A 72 -5.09 -0.32 -4.00
N GLY A 73 -6.09 -1.11 -4.37
CA GLY A 73 -6.61 -1.25 -5.74
C GLY A 73 -8.12 -1.00 -5.77
#